data_AF-A0A2X2DNB2-F1
#
_entry.id   AF-A0A2X2DNB2-F1
#
_cell.length_a   1.000
_cell.length_b   1.000
_cell.length_c   1.000
_cell.angle_alpha   90.00
_cell.angle_beta   90.00
_cell.angle_gamma   90.00
#
_symmetry.space_group_name_H-M   'P 1'
#
loop_
_entity.id
_entity.type
_entity.pdbx_description
1 polymer ?
#
loop_
_entity_poly.entity_id
_entity_poly.type
_entity_poly.pdbx_seq_one_letter_code
_entity_poly.pdbx_strand_id
1 'polypeptide(L)'
;MSFSSFHIENPNDELLSLGFNLISIEGDNKTHYWIERDDESKLAPLGYKAERSESYFYRKFSDLITLNITEFLGIQETKDILDKLEKSAPELLKECYRQVSIQRINDVLQRLVQEKIPIRNIKTIIGGLVQWGSKEKDPVLLTEHIRTLLARYISYFFSTDGKFNAIILSNDMEEIIRSGIRQSSSGTLLNLEPAELDMIIEKISMVIDDIKYIQDYIFLTSIDIRRFVKKLIETQYPQIPVLSYDEITSDIEINVLQSI
;
A
#
# COMPACT_ATOMS: atom_id res chain seq x y z
N MET A 1 -9.32 32.00 -1.56
CA MET A 1 -9.77 31.29 -2.78
C MET A 1 -10.68 30.18 -2.31
N SER A 2 -11.92 30.12 -2.79
CA SER A 2 -12.87 29.05 -2.45
C SER A 2 -12.59 27.87 -3.39
N PHE A 3 -12.16 26.74 -2.85
CA PHE A 3 -12.05 25.49 -3.60
C PHE A 3 -13.44 24.87 -3.72
N SER A 4 -14.26 25.36 -4.65
CA SER A 4 -15.65 24.90 -4.84
C SER A 4 -15.82 23.82 -5.90
N SER A 5 -14.71 23.37 -6.51
CA SER A 5 -14.71 22.34 -7.53
C SER A 5 -14.53 20.94 -6.94
N PHE A 6 -14.89 19.93 -7.72
CA PHE A 6 -14.74 18.52 -7.37
C PHE A 6 -13.81 17.86 -8.38
N HIS A 7 -12.83 17.10 -7.89
CA HIS A 7 -11.95 16.29 -8.71
C HIS A 7 -12.72 15.06 -9.19
N ILE A 8 -12.75 14.80 -10.49
CA ILE A 8 -13.35 13.59 -11.03
C ILE A 8 -12.34 12.46 -10.93
N GLU A 9 -12.77 11.37 -10.30
CA GLU A 9 -11.97 10.16 -10.17
C GLU A 9 -11.99 9.36 -11.48
N ASN A 10 -10.79 8.98 -11.96
CA ASN A 10 -10.58 8.13 -13.13
C ASN A 10 -11.43 8.49 -14.37
N PRO A 11 -11.29 9.72 -14.90
CA PRO A 11 -12.01 10.15 -16.08
C PRO A 11 -11.64 9.27 -17.28
N ASN A 12 -12.64 8.92 -18.09
CA ASN A 12 -12.49 8.13 -19.31
C ASN A 12 -12.95 8.93 -20.54
N ASP A 13 -12.80 8.34 -21.73
CA ASP A 13 -13.16 9.03 -22.99
C ASP A 13 -14.67 9.28 -23.11
N GLU A 14 -15.49 8.46 -22.47
CA GLU A 14 -16.95 8.65 -22.41
C GLU A 14 -17.30 9.92 -21.64
N LEU A 15 -16.65 10.18 -20.50
CA LEU A 15 -16.85 11.40 -19.71
C LEU A 15 -16.64 12.66 -20.53
N LEU A 16 -15.58 12.68 -21.35
CA LEU A 16 -15.27 13.81 -22.23
C LEU A 16 -16.36 14.04 -23.29
N SER A 17 -17.09 12.99 -23.63
CA SER A 17 -18.18 13.01 -24.61
C SER A 17 -19.54 13.43 -24.02
N LEU A 18 -19.68 13.46 -22.69
CA LEU A 18 -20.94 13.78 -21.99
C LEU A 18 -21.27 15.29 -21.94
N GLY A 19 -20.36 16.15 -22.42
CA GLY A 19 -20.61 17.59 -22.56
C GLY A 19 -20.61 18.38 -21.25
N PHE A 20 -19.99 17.84 -20.18
CA PHE A 20 -19.77 18.57 -18.93
C PHE A 20 -18.76 19.71 -19.12
N ASN A 21 -18.92 20.78 -18.33
CA ASN A 21 -17.94 21.85 -18.26
C ASN A 21 -16.76 21.40 -17.38
N LEU A 22 -15.82 20.70 -18.00
CA LEU A 22 -14.65 20.16 -17.32
C LEU A 22 -13.52 21.20 -17.26
N ILE A 23 -12.95 21.37 -16.08
CA ILE A 23 -11.69 22.09 -15.88
C ILE A 23 -10.57 21.06 -15.91
N SER A 24 -9.70 21.11 -16.91
CA SER A 24 -8.55 20.22 -17.05
C SER A 24 -7.27 20.87 -16.52
N ILE A 25 -6.55 20.17 -15.66
CA ILE A 25 -5.24 20.58 -15.14
C ILE A 25 -4.23 19.49 -15.49
N GLU A 26 -3.19 19.84 -16.24
CA GLU A 26 -2.09 18.92 -16.56
C GLU A 26 -1.06 18.90 -15.42
N GLY A 27 -0.64 17.70 -15.01
CA GLY A 27 0.39 17.49 -13.99
C GLY A 27 0.87 16.04 -13.95
N ASP A 28 2.16 15.82 -13.66
CA ASP A 28 2.76 14.46 -13.54
C ASP A 28 2.44 13.51 -14.71
N ASN A 29 2.55 14.01 -15.96
CA ASN A 29 2.20 13.27 -17.19
C ASN A 29 0.75 12.75 -17.24
N LYS A 30 -0.15 13.32 -16.45
CA LYS A 30 -1.58 12.99 -16.43
C LYS A 30 -2.43 14.26 -16.47
N THR A 31 -3.65 14.12 -16.97
CA THR A 31 -4.65 15.19 -16.95
C THR A 31 -5.62 14.93 -15.82
N HIS A 32 -5.75 15.89 -14.93
CA HIS A 32 -6.72 15.90 -13.83
C HIS A 32 -7.94 16.70 -14.25
N TYR A 33 -9.12 16.12 -14.06
CA TYR A 33 -10.38 16.75 -14.47
C TYR A 33 -11.17 17.16 -13.24
N TRP A 34 -11.75 18.36 -13.31
CA TRP A 34 -12.53 18.93 -12.25
C TRP A 34 -13.86 19.43 -12.77
N ILE A 35 -14.85 19.45 -11.90
CA ILE A 35 -16.20 19.89 -12.22
C ILE A 35 -16.71 20.87 -11.18
N GLU A 36 -17.66 21.72 -11.57
CA GLU A 36 -18.36 22.58 -10.62
C GLU A 36 -19.36 21.78 -9.78
N ARG A 37 -19.63 22.29 -8.58
CA ARG A 37 -20.51 21.64 -7.59
C ARG A 37 -21.90 21.28 -8.12
N ASP A 38 -22.46 22.12 -8.98
CA ASP A 38 -23.82 21.94 -9.49
C ASP A 38 -23.94 20.71 -10.41
N ASP A 39 -22.83 20.27 -11.00
CA ASP A 39 -22.80 19.11 -11.89
C ASP A 39 -22.37 17.81 -11.18
N GLU A 40 -21.91 17.86 -9.92
CA GLU A 40 -21.54 16.68 -9.13
C GLU A 40 -22.67 15.63 -9.08
N SER A 41 -23.90 16.10 -8.82
CA SER A 41 -25.08 15.25 -8.72
C SER A 41 -25.42 14.49 -10.00
N LYS A 42 -24.91 14.95 -11.15
CA LYS A 42 -25.13 14.34 -12.47
C LYS A 42 -24.11 13.22 -12.76
N LEU A 43 -22.98 13.19 -12.06
CA LEU A 43 -21.91 12.22 -12.27
C LEU A 43 -22.22 10.86 -11.63
N ALA A 44 -22.79 10.85 -10.43
CA ALA A 44 -23.05 9.60 -9.69
C ALA A 44 -23.98 8.61 -10.42
N PRO A 45 -25.09 9.03 -11.07
CA PRO A 45 -25.92 8.12 -11.87
C PRO A 45 -25.21 7.50 -13.08
N LEU A 46 -24.14 8.14 -13.54
CA LEU A 46 -23.33 7.70 -14.69
C LEU A 46 -22.13 6.85 -14.26
N GLY A 47 -22.02 6.53 -12.95
CA GLY A 47 -20.96 5.69 -12.40
C GLY A 47 -19.65 6.42 -12.09
N TYR A 48 -19.59 7.75 -12.31
CA TYR A 48 -18.41 8.53 -11.94
C TYR A 48 -18.47 8.97 -10.48
N LYS A 49 -17.31 8.93 -9.83
CA LYS A 49 -17.13 9.48 -8.49
C LYS A 49 -16.45 10.84 -8.59
N ALA A 50 -16.87 11.75 -7.72
CA ALA A 50 -16.32 13.07 -7.61
C ALA A 50 -15.88 13.29 -6.16
N GLU A 51 -14.63 13.72 -5.98
CA GLU A 51 -14.03 13.98 -4.68
C GLU A 51 -13.90 15.49 -4.48
N ARG A 52 -14.23 15.99 -3.29
CA ARG A 52 -14.02 17.40 -2.95
C ARG A 52 -12.54 17.78 -3.04
N SER A 53 -12.22 18.99 -3.50
CA SER A 53 -10.83 19.47 -3.59
C SER A 53 -10.05 19.32 -2.29
N GLU A 54 -10.67 19.54 -1.13
CA GLU A 54 -9.99 19.42 0.16
C GLU A 54 -9.66 17.97 0.51
N SER A 55 -10.55 17.02 0.19
CA SER A 55 -10.32 15.58 0.37
C SER A 55 -9.23 15.09 -0.59
N TYR A 56 -9.28 15.51 -1.85
CA TYR A 56 -8.26 15.20 -2.85
C TYR A 56 -6.88 15.68 -2.39
N PHE A 57 -6.79 16.94 -1.94
CA PHE A 57 -5.57 17.50 -1.40
C PHE A 57 -5.06 16.69 -0.21
N TYR A 58 -5.92 16.40 0.77
CA TYR A 58 -5.55 15.62 1.94
C TYR A 58 -5.00 14.23 1.56
N ARG A 59 -5.66 13.53 0.65
CA ARG A 59 -5.24 12.20 0.18
C ARG A 59 -3.89 12.25 -0.52
N LYS A 60 -3.69 13.18 -1.45
CA LYS A 60 -2.40 13.36 -2.15
C LYS A 60 -1.28 13.76 -1.20
N PHE A 61 -1.57 14.67 -0.26
CA PHE A 61 -0.62 15.05 0.77
C PHE A 61 -0.27 13.87 1.68
N SER A 62 -1.26 13.10 2.12
CA SER A 62 -1.03 11.90 2.93
C SER A 62 -0.16 10.89 2.18
N ASP A 63 -0.43 10.64 0.90
CA ASP A 63 0.37 9.73 0.07
C ASP A 63 1.85 10.17 0.00
N LEU A 64 2.09 11.47 -0.21
CA LEU A 64 3.44 12.04 -0.25
C LEU A 64 4.17 11.92 1.09
N ILE A 65 3.50 12.23 2.20
CA ILE A 65 4.08 12.11 3.54
C ILE A 65 4.40 10.64 3.84
N THR A 66 3.50 9.73 3.50
CA THR A 66 3.69 8.31 3.74
C THR A 66 4.85 7.73 2.93
N LEU A 67 5.01 8.15 1.68
CA LEU A 67 6.14 7.74 0.83
C LEU A 67 7.50 8.21 1.42
N ASN A 68 7.51 9.38 2.05
CA ASN A 68 8.69 10.00 2.65
C ASN A 68 8.73 9.86 4.18
N ILE A 69 8.05 8.86 4.74
CA ILE A 69 7.89 8.75 6.21
C ILE A 69 9.21 8.68 6.97
N THR A 70 10.29 8.22 6.34
CA THR A 70 11.63 8.17 6.94
C THR A 70 12.15 9.54 7.37
N GLU A 71 11.66 10.62 6.77
CA GLU A 71 11.99 12.00 7.15
C GLU A 71 11.20 12.49 8.38
N PHE A 72 10.06 11.86 8.68
CA PHE A 72 9.11 12.32 9.70
C PHE A 72 8.96 11.38 10.90
N LEU A 73 9.30 10.10 10.74
CA LEU A 73 9.22 9.08 11.80
C LEU A 73 10.63 8.59 12.11
N GLY A 74 11.33 9.27 13.01
CA GLY A 74 12.64 8.87 13.48
C GLY A 74 12.61 8.07 14.79
N ILE A 75 13.80 7.92 15.38
CA ILE A 75 13.97 7.27 16.68
C ILE A 75 13.23 8.06 17.78
N GLN A 76 13.25 9.40 17.71
CA GLN A 76 12.61 10.25 18.71
C GLN A 76 11.08 10.12 18.65
N GLU A 77 10.50 10.19 17.46
CA GLU A 77 9.05 10.03 17.29
C GLU A 77 8.61 8.60 17.66
N THR A 78 9.42 7.60 17.32
CA THR A 78 9.22 6.23 17.79
C THR A 78 9.22 6.17 19.31
N LYS A 79 10.18 6.80 19.98
CA LYS A 79 10.20 6.87 21.45
C LYS A 79 8.94 7.50 22.02
N ASP A 80 8.50 8.63 21.46
CA ASP A 80 7.30 9.32 21.94
C ASP A 80 6.03 8.45 21.80
N ILE A 81 5.96 7.61 20.76
CA ILE A 81 4.90 6.61 20.59
C ILE A 81 4.99 5.54 21.69
N LEU A 82 6.19 5.03 21.96
CA LEU A 82 6.42 3.98 22.96
C LEU A 82 6.18 4.48 24.39
N ASP A 83 6.57 5.72 24.72
CA ASP A 83 6.34 6.35 26.03
C ASP A 83 4.84 6.53 26.30
N LYS A 84 4.02 6.78 25.26
CA LYS A 84 2.55 6.77 25.37
C LYS A 84 2.02 5.36 25.65
N LEU A 85 2.56 4.34 24.98
CA LEU A 85 2.18 2.94 25.20
C LEU A 85 2.55 2.48 26.62
N GLU A 86 3.72 2.88 27.12
CA GLU A 86 4.25 2.49 28.44
C GLU A 86 3.26 2.78 29.58
N LYS A 87 2.50 3.88 29.48
CA LYS A 87 1.45 4.22 30.46
C LYS A 87 0.36 3.16 30.61
N SER A 88 0.14 2.37 29.56
CA SER A 88 -0.92 1.36 29.47
C SER A 88 -0.41 -0.09 29.43
N ALA A 89 0.83 -0.31 29.00
CA ALA A 89 1.41 -1.64 28.81
C ALA A 89 2.93 -1.68 29.13
N PRO A 90 3.35 -1.31 30.35
CA PRO A 90 4.77 -1.16 30.69
C PRO A 90 5.54 -2.50 30.65
N GLU A 91 4.94 -3.59 31.13
CA GLU A 91 5.59 -4.91 31.12
C GLU A 91 5.81 -5.45 29.69
N LEU A 92 4.87 -5.17 28.77
CA LEU A 92 5.02 -5.54 27.37
C LEU A 92 6.20 -4.79 26.73
N LEU A 93 6.31 -3.50 27.00
CA LEU A 93 7.39 -2.67 26.46
C LEU A 93 8.76 -3.08 27.01
N LYS A 94 8.82 -3.37 28.32
CA LYS A 94 10.01 -3.92 28.98
C LYS A 94 10.46 -5.23 28.36
N GLU A 95 9.52 -6.12 28.03
CA GLU A 95 9.85 -7.37 27.33
C GLU A 95 10.34 -7.09 25.91
N CYS A 96 9.69 -6.17 25.17
CA CYS A 96 10.10 -5.80 23.82
C CYS A 96 11.55 -5.30 23.78
N TYR A 97 11.94 -4.43 24.71
CA TYR A 97 13.30 -3.90 24.79
C TYR A 97 14.38 -4.96 25.09
N ARG A 98 14.00 -6.15 25.60
CA ARG A 98 14.93 -7.28 25.74
C ARG A 98 15.18 -7.99 24.42
N GLN A 99 14.23 -7.91 23.48
CA GLN A 99 14.27 -8.63 22.20
C GLN A 99 14.82 -7.76 21.06
N VAL A 100 14.47 -6.47 21.03
CA VAL A 100 14.83 -5.53 19.95
C VAL A 100 15.23 -4.16 20.47
N SER A 101 16.14 -3.50 19.75
CA SER A 101 16.50 -2.10 20.01
C SER A 101 15.43 -1.14 19.49
N ILE A 102 15.40 0.08 20.02
CA ILE A 102 14.50 1.13 19.52
C ILE A 102 14.69 1.43 18.03
N GLN A 103 15.93 1.33 17.52
CA GLN A 103 16.22 1.46 16.09
C GLN A 103 15.46 0.41 15.28
N ARG A 104 15.50 -0.86 15.70
CA ARG A 104 14.79 -1.94 15.00
C ARG A 104 13.27 -1.78 15.07
N ILE A 105 12.75 -1.24 16.18
CA ILE A 105 11.33 -0.88 16.28
C ILE A 105 11.00 0.21 15.26
N ASN A 106 11.79 1.28 15.20
CA ASN A 106 11.62 2.37 14.23
C ASN A 106 11.63 1.83 12.79
N ASP A 107 12.60 0.99 12.43
CA ASP A 107 12.71 0.42 11.08
C ASP A 107 11.44 -0.36 10.69
N VAL A 108 10.87 -1.14 11.61
CA VAL A 108 9.62 -1.87 11.37
C VAL A 108 8.44 -0.92 11.22
N LEU A 109 8.32 0.10 12.09
CA LEU A 109 7.23 1.08 12.01
C LEU A 109 7.30 1.89 10.70
N GLN A 110 8.49 2.35 10.30
CA GLN A 110 8.68 3.04 9.03
C GLN A 110 8.23 2.16 7.85
N ARG A 111 8.65 0.89 7.79
CA ARG A 111 8.26 -0.02 6.70
C ARG A 111 6.76 -0.28 6.63
N LEU A 112 6.11 -0.45 7.79
CA LEU A 112 4.66 -0.57 7.84
C LEU A 112 3.99 0.68 7.27
N VAL A 113 4.41 1.86 7.72
CA VAL A 113 3.82 3.12 7.27
C VAL A 113 4.11 3.36 5.79
N GLN A 114 5.33 3.10 5.28
CA GLN A 114 5.67 3.23 3.85
C GLN A 114 4.69 2.47 2.93
N GLU A 115 4.20 1.32 3.39
CA GLU A 115 3.19 0.52 2.69
C GLU A 115 1.74 0.89 3.07
N LYS A 116 1.54 2.09 3.62
CA LYS A 116 0.27 2.65 4.09
C LYS A 116 -0.42 1.84 5.20
N ILE A 117 0.30 0.97 5.90
CA ILE A 117 -0.28 0.20 7.02
C ILE A 117 -0.31 1.09 8.26
N PRO A 118 -1.49 1.35 8.84
CA PRO A 118 -1.56 2.21 10.01
C PRO A 118 -0.97 1.52 11.26
N ILE A 119 -0.12 2.24 11.98
CA ILE A 119 0.54 1.76 13.21
C ILE A 119 -0.25 2.09 14.49
N ARG A 120 -1.54 2.41 14.37
CA ARG A 120 -2.41 2.80 15.51
C ARG A 120 -2.57 1.67 16.53
N ASN A 121 -2.59 0.42 16.06
CA ASN A 121 -2.58 -0.74 16.93
C ASN A 121 -1.14 -1.12 17.35
N ILE A 122 -0.46 -0.16 17.98
CA ILE A 122 0.93 -0.31 18.40
C ILE A 122 1.12 -1.48 19.36
N LYS A 123 0.11 -1.78 20.19
CA LYS A 123 0.15 -2.91 21.13
C LYS A 123 0.35 -4.26 20.42
N THR A 124 -0.36 -4.51 19.32
CA THR A 124 -0.18 -5.73 18.52
C THR A 124 1.18 -5.77 17.86
N ILE A 125 1.66 -4.63 17.32
CA ILE A 125 3.01 -4.53 16.71
C ILE A 125 4.08 -4.90 17.74
N ILE A 126 4.06 -4.29 18.93
CA ILE A 126 5.02 -4.58 19.99
C ILE A 126 4.92 -6.05 20.46
N GLY A 127 3.71 -6.60 20.57
CA GLY A 127 3.52 -8.03 20.86
C GLY A 127 4.18 -8.94 19.83
N GLY A 128 4.06 -8.61 18.55
CA GLY A 128 4.75 -9.33 17.48
C GLY A 128 6.27 -9.20 17.56
N LEU A 129 6.79 -8.02 17.88
CA LEU A 129 8.23 -7.80 18.07
C LEU A 129 8.80 -8.59 19.25
N VAL A 130 8.03 -8.78 20.33
CA VAL A 130 8.40 -9.68 21.42
C VAL A 130 8.50 -11.13 20.93
N GLN A 131 7.55 -11.57 20.10
CA GLN A 131 7.48 -12.95 19.62
C GLN A 131 8.58 -13.31 18.61
N TRP A 132 8.92 -12.36 17.72
CA TRP A 132 9.76 -12.59 16.55
C TRP A 132 11.12 -11.90 16.60
N GLY A 133 11.29 -10.84 17.39
CA GLY A 133 12.43 -9.92 17.29
C GLY A 133 13.82 -10.52 17.58
N SER A 134 13.90 -11.56 18.41
CA SER A 134 15.14 -12.32 18.65
C SER A 134 15.35 -13.48 17.68
N LYS A 135 14.28 -13.98 17.06
CA LYS A 135 14.32 -15.10 16.10
C LYS A 135 14.68 -14.62 14.70
N GLU A 136 14.13 -13.48 14.31
CA GLU A 136 14.35 -12.88 13.01
C GLU A 136 15.29 -11.68 13.14
N LYS A 137 16.40 -11.70 12.40
CA LYS A 137 17.41 -10.64 12.42
C LYS A 137 17.22 -9.65 11.27
N ASP A 138 16.67 -10.11 10.15
CA ASP A 138 16.38 -9.28 9.00
C ASP A 138 15.17 -8.38 9.32
N PRO A 139 15.34 -7.05 9.39
CA PRO A 139 14.22 -6.14 9.67
C PRO A 139 13.12 -6.22 8.61
N VAL A 140 13.44 -6.56 7.36
CA VAL A 140 12.45 -6.71 6.29
C VAL A 140 11.57 -7.91 6.54
N LEU A 141 12.16 -9.06 6.83
CA LEU A 141 11.43 -10.29 7.11
C LEU A 141 10.68 -10.22 8.45
N LEU A 142 11.26 -9.52 9.44
CA LEU A 142 10.57 -9.21 10.69
C LEU A 142 9.30 -8.39 10.40
N THR A 143 9.34 -7.38 9.53
CA THR A 143 8.15 -6.64 9.12
C THR A 143 7.10 -7.56 8.50
N GLU A 144 7.46 -8.52 7.65
CA GLU A 144 6.48 -9.48 7.10
C GLU A 144 5.75 -10.27 8.19
N HIS A 145 6.47 -10.75 9.22
CA HIS A 145 5.83 -11.41 10.35
C HIS A 145 4.87 -10.50 11.12
N ILE A 146 5.23 -9.22 11.30
CA ILE A 146 4.33 -8.25 11.94
C ILE A 146 3.10 -7.99 11.08
N ARG A 147 3.26 -7.91 9.76
CA ARG A 147 2.15 -7.73 8.82
C ARG A 147 1.14 -8.89 8.89
N THR A 148 1.60 -10.14 8.92
CA THR A 148 0.72 -11.29 9.11
C THR A 148 -0.07 -11.21 10.43
N LEU A 149 0.56 -10.75 11.53
CA LEU A 149 -0.15 -10.52 12.80
C LEU A 149 -1.19 -9.39 12.71
N LEU A 150 -1.03 -8.48 11.75
CA LEU A 150 -1.95 -7.39 11.44
C LEU A 150 -2.94 -7.76 10.33
N ALA A 151 -3.02 -9.01 9.87
CA ALA A 151 -3.85 -9.45 8.75
C ALA A 151 -5.27 -8.87 8.81
N ARG A 152 -5.98 -9.06 9.93
CA ARG A 152 -7.32 -8.47 10.12
C ARG A 152 -7.33 -6.96 9.88
N TYR A 153 -6.37 -6.24 10.44
CA TYR A 153 -6.32 -4.78 10.32
C TYR A 153 -6.01 -4.33 8.89
N ILE A 154 -5.06 -4.99 8.22
CA ILE A 154 -4.69 -4.75 6.82
C ILE A 154 -5.87 -5.05 5.90
N SER A 155 -6.49 -6.22 6.08
CA SER A 155 -7.66 -6.69 5.32
C SER A 155 -8.78 -5.65 5.33
N TYR A 156 -9.25 -5.23 6.51
CA TYR A 156 -10.31 -4.21 6.59
C TYR A 156 -9.88 -2.81 6.14
N PHE A 157 -8.60 -2.46 6.28
CA PHE A 157 -8.11 -1.13 5.92
C PHE A 157 -8.08 -0.92 4.40
N PHE A 158 -7.70 -1.96 3.65
CA PHE A 158 -7.61 -1.86 2.19
C PHE A 158 -8.88 -2.35 1.47
N SER A 159 -9.79 -3.07 2.14
CA SER A 159 -11.04 -3.51 1.51
C SER A 159 -12.03 -2.35 1.36
N THR A 160 -12.79 -2.35 0.28
CA THR A 160 -13.93 -1.43 0.07
C THR A 160 -15.22 -2.24 0.16
N ASP A 161 -16.10 -1.89 1.11
CA ASP A 161 -17.37 -2.59 1.35
C ASP A 161 -17.24 -4.12 1.54
N GLY A 162 -16.15 -4.55 2.20
CA GLY A 162 -15.87 -5.96 2.44
C GLY A 162 -15.37 -6.73 1.21
N LYS A 163 -14.88 -6.01 0.18
CA LYS A 163 -14.37 -6.60 -1.05
C LYS A 163 -12.98 -6.08 -1.39
N PHE A 164 -12.18 -6.93 -2.04
CA PHE A 164 -10.95 -6.56 -2.74
C PHE A 164 -11.14 -6.66 -4.23
N ASN A 165 -10.77 -5.59 -4.94
CA ASN A 165 -10.42 -5.69 -6.34
C ASN A 165 -8.95 -6.09 -6.43
N ALA A 166 -8.64 -7.24 -6.99
CA ALA A 166 -7.28 -7.78 -6.99
C ALA A 166 -6.76 -8.04 -8.40
N ILE A 167 -5.51 -7.65 -8.63
CA ILE A 167 -4.67 -8.24 -9.66
C ILE A 167 -3.91 -9.40 -9.00
N ILE A 168 -3.99 -10.58 -9.58
CA ILE A 168 -3.26 -11.75 -9.10
C ILE A 168 -2.09 -12.09 -10.01
N LEU A 169 -1.06 -12.71 -9.45
CA LEU A 169 0.02 -13.32 -10.24
C LEU A 169 -0.35 -14.76 -10.57
N SER A 170 -0.14 -15.16 -11.83
CA SER A 170 -0.20 -16.56 -12.23
C SER A 170 0.92 -17.37 -11.57
N ASN A 171 0.72 -18.68 -11.43
CA ASN A 171 1.72 -19.56 -10.85
C ASN A 171 3.07 -19.46 -11.59
N ASP A 172 3.06 -19.36 -12.92
CA ASP A 172 4.28 -19.22 -13.72
C ASP A 172 5.03 -17.92 -13.39
N MET A 173 4.29 -16.82 -13.22
CA MET A 173 4.86 -15.53 -12.83
C MET A 173 5.45 -15.58 -11.41
N GLU A 174 4.74 -16.20 -10.47
CA GLU A 174 5.25 -16.39 -9.11
C GLU A 174 6.52 -17.24 -9.10
N GLU A 175 6.58 -18.31 -9.89
CA GLU A 175 7.76 -19.17 -10.00
C GLU A 175 8.97 -18.43 -10.58
N ILE A 176 8.78 -17.58 -11.61
CA ILE A 176 9.88 -16.74 -12.14
C ILE A 176 10.44 -15.86 -11.02
N ILE A 177 9.58 -15.13 -10.30
CA ILE A 177 10.01 -14.24 -9.20
C ILE A 177 10.71 -15.05 -8.10
N ARG A 178 10.13 -16.18 -7.68
CA ARG A 178 10.67 -17.08 -6.67
C ARG A 178 12.03 -17.63 -7.06
N SER A 179 12.19 -18.01 -8.33
CA SER A 179 13.45 -18.51 -8.88
C SER A 179 14.56 -17.45 -8.92
N GLY A 180 14.22 -16.16 -8.88
CA GLY A 180 15.14 -15.04 -8.77
C GLY A 180 15.61 -14.76 -7.34
N ILE A 181 14.95 -15.31 -6.32
CA ILE A 181 15.29 -15.02 -4.92
C ILE A 181 16.63 -15.68 -4.57
N ARG A 182 17.59 -14.87 -4.09
CA ARG A 182 18.92 -15.32 -3.65
C ARG A 182 19.16 -14.88 -2.22
N GLN A 183 19.57 -15.82 -1.38
CA GLN A 183 20.03 -15.54 -0.02
C GLN A 183 21.54 -15.29 -0.05
N SER A 184 21.95 -14.20 0.59
CA SER A 184 23.36 -13.83 0.75
C SER A 184 23.64 -13.47 2.20
N SER A 185 24.93 -13.32 2.54
CA SER A 185 25.35 -12.79 3.86
C SER A 185 24.81 -11.37 4.13
N SER A 186 24.48 -10.62 3.08
CA SER A 186 23.95 -9.25 3.17
C SER A 186 22.42 -9.19 3.23
N GLY A 187 21.74 -10.34 3.18
CA GLY A 187 20.29 -10.45 3.17
C GLY A 187 19.74 -11.18 1.95
N THR A 188 18.42 -11.22 1.84
CA THR A 188 17.71 -11.86 0.74
C THR A 188 17.33 -10.83 -0.32
N LEU A 189 17.78 -11.02 -1.56
CA LEU A 189 17.52 -10.12 -2.68
C LEU A 189 16.85 -10.85 -3.84
N LEU A 190 16.06 -10.13 -4.63
CA LEU A 190 15.59 -10.58 -5.92
C LEU A 190 16.68 -10.30 -6.98
N ASN A 191 17.16 -11.36 -7.64
CA ASN A 191 18.15 -11.30 -8.71
C ASN A 191 17.61 -12.06 -9.93
N LEU A 192 16.91 -11.31 -10.79
CA LEU A 192 16.37 -11.79 -12.07
C LEU A 192 17.28 -11.34 -13.21
N GLU A 193 17.28 -12.08 -14.31
CA GLU A 193 17.94 -11.61 -15.53
C GLU A 193 17.21 -10.36 -16.07
N PRO A 194 17.92 -9.40 -16.71
CA PRO A 194 17.29 -8.18 -17.21
C PRO A 194 16.08 -8.42 -18.11
N ALA A 195 16.14 -9.44 -18.97
CA ALA A 195 15.04 -9.79 -19.86
C ALA A 195 13.79 -10.30 -19.11
N GLU A 196 13.98 -11.01 -17.99
CA GLU A 196 12.87 -11.44 -17.14
C GLU A 196 12.25 -10.24 -16.42
N LEU A 197 13.08 -9.35 -15.89
CA LEU A 197 12.61 -8.13 -15.23
C LEU A 197 11.79 -7.24 -16.19
N ASP A 198 12.29 -7.01 -17.39
CA ASP A 198 11.61 -6.19 -18.40
C ASP A 198 10.26 -6.81 -18.79
N MET A 199 10.22 -8.13 -19.01
CA MET A 199 8.98 -8.85 -19.31
C MET A 199 7.94 -8.73 -18.19
N ILE A 200 8.37 -8.85 -16.93
CA ILE A 200 7.47 -8.75 -15.76
C ILE A 200 6.88 -7.34 -15.68
N ILE A 201 7.72 -6.31 -15.81
CA ILE A 201 7.30 -4.91 -15.76
C ILE A 201 6.35 -4.61 -16.91
N GLU A 202 6.66 -5.04 -18.13
CA GLU A 202 5.81 -4.82 -19.31
C GLU A 202 4.41 -5.44 -19.12
N LYS A 203 4.33 -6.69 -18.66
CA LYS A 203 3.04 -7.34 -18.37
C LYS A 203 2.25 -6.64 -17.28
N ILE A 204 2.92 -6.22 -16.19
CA ILE A 204 2.30 -5.46 -15.10
C ILE A 204 1.73 -4.14 -15.64
N SER A 205 2.49 -3.42 -16.45
CA SER A 205 2.05 -2.15 -17.04
C SER A 205 0.86 -2.33 -17.98
N MET A 206 0.86 -3.37 -18.84
CA MET A 206 -0.29 -3.67 -19.70
C MET A 206 -1.56 -3.94 -18.89
N VAL A 207 -1.48 -4.78 -17.85
CA VAL A 207 -2.64 -5.09 -17.01
C VAL A 207 -3.15 -3.85 -16.26
N ILE A 208 -2.25 -3.02 -15.74
CA ILE A 208 -2.63 -1.77 -15.07
C ILE A 208 -3.32 -0.79 -16.04
N ASP A 209 -2.82 -0.69 -17.28
CA ASP A 209 -3.41 0.17 -18.30
C ASP A 209 -4.81 -0.31 -18.72
N ASP A 210 -5.04 -1.62 -18.79
CA ASP A 210 -6.36 -2.20 -19.09
C ASP A 210 -7.39 -1.88 -18.01
N ILE A 211 -6.97 -1.78 -16.75
CA ILE A 211 -7.84 -1.46 -15.62
C ILE A 211 -7.69 -0.02 -15.13
N LYS A 212 -7.10 0.89 -15.93
CA LYS A 212 -6.77 2.27 -15.50
C LYS A 212 -7.97 3.07 -14.96
N TYR A 213 -9.19 2.68 -15.28
CA TYR A 213 -10.42 3.30 -14.80
C TYR A 213 -10.94 2.72 -13.48
N ILE A 214 -10.46 1.55 -13.06
CA ILE A 214 -10.82 0.91 -11.80
C ILE A 214 -9.98 1.48 -10.66
N GLN A 215 -10.59 1.63 -9.47
CA GLN A 215 -9.94 2.15 -8.27
C GLN A 215 -9.83 1.10 -7.17
N ASP A 216 -9.05 1.46 -6.15
CA ASP A 216 -8.93 0.72 -4.89
C ASP A 216 -8.63 -0.76 -5.11
N TYR A 217 -7.72 -1.02 -6.05
CA TYR A 217 -7.23 -2.36 -6.33
C TYR A 217 -5.87 -2.60 -5.70
N ILE A 218 -5.60 -3.88 -5.45
CA ILE A 218 -4.35 -4.36 -4.86
C ILE A 218 -3.69 -5.37 -5.80
N PHE A 219 -2.39 -5.58 -5.61
CA PHE A 219 -1.78 -6.84 -6.01
C PHE A 219 -1.93 -7.87 -4.89
N LEU A 220 -2.32 -9.08 -5.26
CA LEU A 220 -2.43 -10.20 -4.34
C LEU A 220 -1.50 -11.34 -4.79
N THR A 221 -0.68 -11.84 -3.86
CA THR A 221 0.38 -12.81 -4.16
C THR A 221 0.70 -13.71 -2.98
N SER A 222 1.57 -14.71 -3.18
CA SER A 222 2.09 -15.55 -2.10
C SER A 222 2.97 -14.78 -1.10
N ILE A 223 2.89 -15.16 0.18
CA ILE A 223 3.59 -14.51 1.30
C ILE A 223 5.12 -14.45 1.13
N ASP A 224 5.70 -15.47 0.50
CA ASP A 224 7.15 -15.58 0.31
C ASP A 224 7.70 -14.57 -0.71
N ILE A 225 6.86 -14.13 -1.67
CA ILE A 225 7.27 -13.23 -2.74
C ILE A 225 6.73 -11.79 -2.61
N ARG A 226 5.74 -11.55 -1.74
CA ARG A 226 5.03 -10.26 -1.58
C ARG A 226 5.94 -9.03 -1.52
N ARG A 227 6.95 -9.03 -0.65
CA ARG A 227 7.89 -7.90 -0.50
C ARG A 227 8.70 -7.63 -1.77
N PHE A 228 9.00 -8.66 -2.55
CA PHE A 228 9.75 -8.53 -3.80
C PHE A 228 8.85 -7.96 -4.89
N VAL A 229 7.58 -8.42 -4.97
CA VAL A 229 6.58 -7.83 -5.85
C VAL A 229 6.38 -6.34 -5.52
N LYS A 230 6.26 -5.97 -4.24
CA LYS A 230 6.20 -4.55 -3.84
C LYS A 230 7.42 -3.76 -4.32
N LYS A 231 8.62 -4.30 -4.12
CA LYS A 231 9.88 -3.67 -4.53
C LYS A 231 9.98 -3.51 -6.06
N LEU A 232 9.46 -4.47 -6.83
CA LEU A 232 9.44 -4.41 -8.29
C LEU A 232 8.57 -3.26 -8.80
N ILE A 233 7.38 -3.10 -8.23
CA ILE A 233 6.40 -2.13 -8.75
C ILE A 233 6.53 -0.74 -8.13
N GLU A 234 7.16 -0.57 -6.96
CA GLU A 234 7.12 0.69 -6.21
C GLU A 234 7.77 1.88 -6.93
N THR A 235 8.68 1.64 -7.89
CA THR A 235 9.30 2.73 -8.66
C THR A 235 8.30 3.41 -9.61
N GLN A 236 7.43 2.63 -10.25
CA GLN A 236 6.43 3.16 -11.20
C GLN A 236 5.04 3.34 -10.57
N TYR A 237 4.71 2.48 -9.60
CA TYR A 237 3.40 2.39 -8.98
C TYR A 237 3.50 2.38 -7.44
N PRO A 238 4.13 3.40 -6.81
CA PRO A 238 4.34 3.44 -5.36
C PRO A 238 3.03 3.37 -4.56
N GLN A 239 1.94 3.92 -5.11
CA GLN A 239 0.64 3.97 -4.47
C GLN A 239 -0.12 2.63 -4.41
N ILE A 240 0.24 1.64 -5.25
CA ILE A 240 -0.51 0.39 -5.31
C ILE A 240 -0.10 -0.52 -4.14
N PRO A 241 -1.04 -0.98 -3.30
CA PRO A 241 -0.75 -1.93 -2.23
C PRO A 241 -0.45 -3.32 -2.81
N VAL A 242 0.51 -4.03 -2.18
CA VAL A 242 0.79 -5.43 -2.47
C VAL A 242 0.57 -6.22 -1.18
N LEU A 243 -0.45 -7.07 -1.19
CA LEU A 243 -0.84 -7.92 -0.08
C LEU A 243 -0.57 -9.38 -0.40
N SER A 244 -0.35 -10.16 0.65
CA SER A 244 -0.27 -11.61 0.59
C SER A 244 -1.60 -12.25 0.96
N TYR A 245 -1.84 -13.48 0.51
CA TYR A 245 -3.03 -14.25 0.90
C TYR A 245 -3.17 -14.38 2.42
N ASP A 246 -2.06 -14.49 3.16
CA ASP A 246 -2.03 -14.57 4.63
C ASP A 246 -2.42 -13.25 5.34
N GLU A 247 -2.53 -12.14 4.61
CA GLU A 247 -2.98 -10.86 5.14
C GLU A 247 -4.48 -10.65 4.95
N ILE A 248 -5.17 -11.56 4.25
CA ILE A 248 -6.60 -11.45 3.95
C ILE A 248 -7.41 -12.34 4.90
N THR A 249 -8.43 -11.76 5.52
CA THR A 249 -9.36 -12.51 6.37
C THR A 249 -10.45 -13.20 5.54
N SER A 250 -10.93 -14.36 6.01
CA SER A 250 -11.87 -15.21 5.27
C SER A 250 -13.25 -14.59 4.99
N ASP A 251 -13.58 -13.49 5.66
CA ASP A 251 -14.83 -12.75 5.50
C ASP A 251 -14.77 -11.67 4.40
N ILE A 252 -13.61 -11.43 3.80
CA ILE A 252 -13.47 -10.51 2.67
C ILE A 252 -13.61 -11.27 1.35
N GLU A 253 -14.45 -10.74 0.46
CA GLU A 253 -14.64 -11.26 -0.89
C GLU A 253 -13.53 -10.75 -1.82
N ILE A 254 -12.95 -11.64 -2.63
CA ILE A 254 -11.92 -11.27 -3.60
C ILE A 254 -12.54 -11.28 -5.00
N ASN A 255 -12.59 -10.11 -5.62
CA ASN A 255 -12.94 -9.92 -7.02
C ASN A 255 -11.65 -9.81 -7.84
N VAL A 256 -11.35 -10.85 -8.61
CA VAL A 256 -10.17 -10.87 -9.49
C VAL A 256 -10.46 -10.06 -10.74
N LEU A 257 -9.75 -8.94 -10.90
CA LEU A 257 -9.84 -8.10 -12.09
C LEU A 257 -9.08 -8.69 -13.26
N GLN A 258 -7.84 -9.11 -13.00
CA GLN A 258 -6.88 -9.60 -13.99
C GLN A 258 -5.88 -10.57 -13.35
N SER A 259 -5.27 -11.41 -14.20
CA SER A 259 -4.16 -12.30 -13.84
C SER A 259 -2.96 -12.01 -14.73
N ILE A 260 -1.76 -11.96 -14.15
CA ILE A 260 -0.48 -11.67 -14.84
C ILE A 260 0.35 -12.92 -15.04
#